data_AF-A0A8S2LET1-F1
#
_entry.id   AF-A0A8S2LET1-F1
#
_cell.length_a   1.000
_cell.length_b   1.000
_cell.length_c   1.000
_cell.angle_alpha   90.00
_cell.angle_beta   90.00
_cell.angle_gamma   90.00
#
_symmetry.space_group_name_H-M   'P 1'
#
loop_
_entity.id
_entity.type
_entity.pdbx_description
1 polymer ?
#
loop_
_entity_poly.entity_id
_entity_poly.type
_entity_poly.pdbx_seq_one_letter_code
_entity_poly.pdbx_strand_id
1 'polypeptide(L)'
;MTKTQYHDISAAASANATGGLRGVIAGGITGAIEICITFPTEFVKTQLQLDEGSSRRGESRKYNGVIDCVKKTVNARGFFGLYRGLSVLLYGSIPKSAVRFGAFEELKKFTADEHGQLNATTRLLCGLGAG
;
A
#
# COMPACT_ATOMS: atom_id res chain seq x y z
N MET A 1 9.11 -15.51 29.00
CA MET A 1 7.64 -15.27 28.98
C MET A 1 7.19 -14.40 27.80
N THR A 2 7.93 -14.35 26.68
CA THR A 2 7.69 -13.42 25.54
C THR A 2 7.77 -14.08 24.16
N LYS A 3 8.14 -15.37 24.05
CA LYS A 3 8.25 -16.07 22.76
C LYS A 3 6.92 -16.71 22.29
N THR A 4 6.02 -17.06 23.21
CA THR A 4 4.73 -17.65 22.85
C THR A 4 3.79 -16.64 22.19
N GLN A 5 3.77 -15.38 22.66
CA GLN A 5 2.88 -14.37 22.10
C GLN A 5 3.14 -14.03 20.63
N TYR A 6 4.40 -14.03 20.15
CA TYR A 6 4.72 -13.68 18.75
C TYR A 6 4.22 -14.74 17.75
N HIS A 7 4.26 -16.01 18.17
CA HIS A 7 3.74 -17.12 17.39
C HIS A 7 2.21 -17.04 17.28
N ASP A 8 1.51 -16.54 18.30
CA ASP A 8 0.06 -16.39 18.30
C ASP A 8 -0.43 -15.22 17.43
N ILE A 9 0.33 -14.12 17.31
CA ILE A 9 -0.05 -13.00 16.41
C ILE A 9 0.21 -13.35 14.94
N SER A 10 1.30 -14.08 14.65
CA SER A 10 1.55 -14.63 13.32
C SER A 10 0.61 -15.79 12.98
N ALA A 11 0.20 -16.59 13.97
CA ALA A 11 -0.81 -17.63 13.81
C ALA A 11 -2.21 -17.05 13.65
N ALA A 12 -2.58 -15.96 14.34
CA ALA A 12 -3.86 -15.26 14.15
C ALA A 12 -3.97 -14.61 12.75
N ALA A 13 -2.84 -14.18 12.18
CA ALA A 13 -2.76 -13.72 10.79
C ALA A 13 -2.91 -14.86 9.75
N SER A 14 -2.70 -16.11 10.14
CA SER A 14 -2.76 -17.30 9.27
C SER A 14 -3.94 -18.25 9.57
N ALA A 15 -4.60 -18.11 10.74
CA ALA A 15 -5.62 -19.03 11.24
C ALA A 15 -6.98 -18.94 10.51
N ASN A 16 -7.20 -17.94 9.66
CA ASN A 16 -8.41 -17.80 8.85
C ASN A 16 -8.16 -18.03 7.34
N ALA A 17 -7.25 -18.94 6.99
CA ALA A 17 -7.18 -19.53 5.65
C ALA A 17 -8.35 -20.51 5.39
N THR A 18 -9.60 -20.13 5.71
CA THR A 18 -10.77 -20.94 5.38
C THR A 18 -11.14 -20.74 3.91
N GLY A 19 -10.52 -21.54 3.03
CA GLY A 19 -10.84 -21.68 1.60
C GLY A 19 -10.26 -20.58 0.72
N GLY A 20 -9.35 -20.93 -0.19
CA GLY A 20 -8.57 -19.98 -1.01
C GLY A 20 -9.37 -18.80 -1.57
N LEU A 21 -10.57 -19.03 -2.11
CA LEU A 21 -11.42 -17.96 -2.65
C LEU A 21 -12.11 -17.10 -1.56
N ARG A 22 -12.59 -17.73 -0.48
CA ARG A 22 -13.26 -17.03 0.63
C ARG A 22 -12.28 -16.11 1.38
N GLY A 23 -11.06 -16.58 1.60
CA GLY A 23 -9.99 -15.78 2.20
C GLY A 23 -9.60 -14.59 1.32
N VAL A 24 -9.52 -14.79 0.00
CA VAL A 24 -9.25 -13.70 -0.96
C VAL A 24 -10.36 -12.64 -0.95
N ILE A 25 -11.63 -13.05 -0.95
CA ILE A 25 -12.75 -12.11 -0.90
C ILE A 25 -12.77 -11.35 0.44
N ALA A 26 -12.59 -12.05 1.56
CA ALA A 26 -12.55 -11.43 2.88
C ALA A 26 -11.39 -10.43 3.03
N GLY A 27 -10.20 -10.80 2.54
CA GLY A 27 -9.04 -9.91 2.50
C GLY A 27 -9.26 -8.70 1.59
N GLY A 28 -9.86 -8.90 0.42
CA GLY A 28 -10.20 -7.83 -0.51
C GLY A 28 -11.18 -6.80 0.08
N ILE A 29 -12.24 -7.25 0.75
CA ILE A 29 -13.21 -6.37 1.42
C ILE A 29 -12.54 -5.60 2.56
N THR A 30 -11.73 -6.29 3.37
CA THR A 30 -11.00 -5.67 4.47
C THR A 30 -10.07 -4.56 3.96
N GLY A 31 -9.29 -4.85 2.91
CA GLY A 31 -8.42 -3.86 2.27
C GLY A 31 -9.18 -2.70 1.64
N ALA A 32 -10.36 -2.94 1.05
CA ALA A 32 -11.19 -1.86 0.50
C ALA A 32 -11.67 -0.89 1.59
N ILE A 33 -12.10 -1.40 2.75
CA ILE A 33 -12.52 -0.57 3.89
C ILE A 33 -11.34 0.25 4.43
N GLU A 34 -10.18 -0.38 4.59
CA GLU A 34 -8.95 0.30 5.01
C GLU A 34 -8.60 1.45 4.06
N ILE A 35 -8.64 1.22 2.75
CA ILE A 35 -8.37 2.23 1.73
C ILE A 35 -9.39 3.37 1.85
N CYS A 36 -10.69 3.09 2.03
CA CYS A 36 -11.69 4.14 2.21
C CYS A 36 -11.39 5.04 3.42
N ILE A 37 -10.89 4.49 4.53
CA ILE A 37 -10.59 5.27 5.73
C ILE A 37 -9.28 6.06 5.57
N THR A 38 -8.27 5.45 4.95
CA THR A 38 -6.91 6.02 4.86
C THR A 38 -6.72 6.98 3.68
N PHE A 39 -7.51 6.84 2.61
CA PHE A 39 -7.35 7.59 1.37
C PHE A 39 -7.41 9.11 1.53
N PRO A 40 -8.32 9.71 2.34
CA PRO A 40 -8.33 11.17 2.53
C PRO A 40 -7.00 11.72 3.08
N THR A 41 -6.35 10.97 3.97
CA THR A 41 -5.06 11.35 4.55
C THR A 41 -3.95 11.28 3.51
N GLU A 42 -3.91 10.19 2.73
CA GLU A 42 -2.95 10.03 1.63
C GLU A 42 -3.14 11.12 0.55
N PHE A 43 -4.38 11.44 0.19
CA PHE A 43 -4.70 12.51 -0.75
C PHE A 43 -4.10 13.85 -0.31
N VAL A 44 -4.30 14.24 0.95
CA VAL A 44 -3.77 15.51 1.48
C VAL A 44 -2.25 15.51 1.46
N LYS A 45 -1.63 14.38 1.83
CA LYS A 45 -0.17 14.22 1.80
C LYS A 45 0.38 14.36 0.39
N THR A 46 -0.20 13.68 -0.60
CA THR A 46 0.20 13.78 -2.00
C THR A 46 0.03 15.21 -2.50
N GLN A 47 -1.08 15.89 -2.18
CA GLN A 47 -1.30 17.28 -2.58
C GLN A 47 -0.27 18.24 -2.00
N LEU A 48 0.15 18.04 -0.75
CA LEU A 48 1.20 18.85 -0.12
C LEU A 48 2.58 18.58 -0.73
N GLN A 49 2.90 17.32 -1.03
CA GLN A 49 4.15 16.94 -1.70
C GLN A 49 4.24 17.51 -3.11
N LEU A 50 3.13 17.47 -3.86
CA LEU A 50 3.05 18.08 -5.19
C LEU A 50 3.22 19.61 -5.12
N ASP A 51 2.55 20.25 -4.16
CA ASP A 51 2.68 21.70 -3.93
C ASP A 51 4.11 22.08 -3.48
N GLU A 52 4.83 21.19 -2.81
CA GLU A 52 6.21 21.42 -2.39
C GLU A 52 7.16 21.30 -3.58
N GLY A 53 6.94 20.29 -4.42
CA GLY A 53 7.63 20.14 -5.70
C GLY A 53 7.42 21.34 -6.64
N SER A 54 6.18 21.85 -6.72
CA SER A 54 5.85 23.07 -7.48
C SER A 54 6.55 24.31 -6.92
N SER A 55 6.56 24.48 -5.60
CA SER A 55 7.23 25.63 -4.99
C SER A 55 8.75 25.63 -5.21
N ARG A 56 9.39 24.46 -5.18
CA ARG A 56 10.81 24.32 -5.55
C ARG A 56 11.10 24.68 -7.02
N ARG A 57 10.09 24.70 -7.89
CA ARG A 57 10.19 25.11 -9.30
C ARG A 57 9.85 26.58 -9.53
N GLY A 58 9.65 27.36 -8.47
CA GLY A 58 9.39 28.80 -8.53
C GLY A 58 7.90 29.19 -8.51
N GLU A 59 6.97 28.24 -8.36
CA GLU A 59 5.56 28.55 -8.15
C GLU A 59 5.27 28.96 -6.68
N SER A 60 4.23 29.74 -6.46
CA SER A 60 3.79 30.07 -5.10
C SER A 60 3.11 28.88 -4.43
N ARG A 61 3.35 28.70 -3.12
CA ARG A 61 2.71 27.63 -2.32
C ARG A 61 1.19 27.82 -2.31
N LYS A 62 0.46 26.78 -2.71
CA LYS A 62 -1.00 26.78 -2.73
C LYS A 62 -1.60 26.45 -1.37
N TYR A 63 -0.90 25.66 -0.55
CA TYR A 63 -1.37 25.21 0.75
C TYR A 63 -0.41 25.62 1.89
N ASN A 64 -0.98 26.19 2.95
CA ASN A 64 -0.22 26.58 4.15
C ASN A 64 -0.08 25.44 5.18
N GLY A 65 -0.58 24.24 4.87
CA GLY A 65 -0.50 23.06 5.72
C GLY A 65 -1.61 22.05 5.45
N VAL A 66 -1.64 20.98 6.25
CA VAL A 66 -2.61 19.87 6.14
C VAL A 66 -4.04 20.37 6.27
N ILE A 67 -4.34 21.13 7.32
CA ILE A 67 -5.70 21.63 7.59
C ILE A 67 -6.17 22.60 6.50
N ASP A 68 -5.28 23.45 6.01
CA ASP A 68 -5.57 24.39 4.91
C ASP A 68 -5.87 23.66 3.60
N CYS A 69 -5.12 22.59 3.31
CA CYS A 69 -5.36 21.72 2.15
C CYS A 69 -6.74 21.04 2.22
N VAL A 70 -7.10 20.48 3.38
CA VAL A 70 -8.43 19.86 3.58
C VAL A 70 -9.53 20.90 3.42
N LYS A 71 -9.43 22.04 4.12
CA LYS A 71 -10.44 23.11 4.06
C LYS A 71 -10.65 23.62 2.64
N LYS A 72 -9.57 23.94 1.92
CA LYS A 72 -9.63 24.41 0.53
C LYS A 72 -10.23 23.36 -0.40
N THR A 73 -9.87 22.09 -0.22
CA THR A 73 -10.40 21.00 -1.04
C THR A 73 -11.89 20.79 -0.82
N VAL A 74 -12.32 20.73 0.45
CA VAL A 74 -13.74 20.55 0.81
C VAL A 74 -14.57 21.75 0.38
N ASN A 75 -14.06 22.97 0.52
CA ASN A 75 -14.78 24.17 0.08
C ASN A 75 -14.92 24.24 -1.45
N ALA A 76 -13.90 23.80 -2.20
CA ALA A 76 -13.91 23.86 -3.66
C ALA A 76 -14.69 22.71 -4.32
N ARG A 77 -14.69 21.51 -3.72
CA ARG A 77 -15.17 20.27 -4.37
C ARG A 77 -16.10 19.43 -3.49
N GLY A 78 -16.40 19.88 -2.27
CA GLY A 78 -17.14 19.12 -1.28
C GLY A 78 -16.32 18.01 -0.62
N PHE A 79 -16.95 17.28 0.30
CA PHE A 79 -16.34 16.19 1.06
C PHE A 79 -15.79 15.07 0.17
N PHE A 80 -16.55 14.68 -0.87
CA PHE A 80 -16.12 13.66 -1.83
C PHE A 80 -14.93 14.10 -2.71
N GLY A 81 -14.58 15.39 -2.70
CA GLY A 81 -13.38 15.90 -3.36
C GLY A 81 -12.08 15.26 -2.85
N LEU A 82 -12.05 14.81 -1.58
CA LEU A 82 -10.92 14.12 -0.97
C LEU A 82 -10.71 12.69 -1.48
N TYR A 83 -11.71 12.10 -2.15
CA TYR A 83 -11.66 10.75 -2.73
C TYR A 83 -11.31 10.75 -4.21
N ARG A 84 -11.01 11.92 -4.77
CA ARG A 84 -10.72 12.09 -6.19
C ARG A 84 -9.34 11.52 -6.51
N GLY A 85 -9.31 10.61 -7.49
CA GLY A 85 -8.09 9.90 -7.90
C GLY A 85 -7.95 8.50 -7.31
N LEU A 86 -8.89 8.08 -6.43
CA LEU A 86 -8.88 6.73 -5.85
C LEU A 86 -8.91 5.64 -6.93
N SER A 87 -9.75 5.80 -7.97
CA SER A 87 -9.81 4.84 -9.08
C SER A 87 -8.48 4.74 -9.83
N VAL A 88 -7.84 5.86 -10.14
CA VAL A 88 -6.52 5.89 -10.79
C VAL A 88 -5.46 5.22 -9.93
N LEU A 89 -5.48 5.46 -8.62
CA LEU A 89 -4.59 4.79 -7.67
C LEU A 89 -4.78 3.27 -7.70
N LEU A 90 -6.02 2.79 -7.67
CA LEU A 90 -6.35 1.36 -7.74
C LEU A 90 -5.89 0.75 -9.08
N TYR A 91 -6.18 1.41 -10.20
CA TYR A 91 -5.77 0.95 -11.53
C TYR A 91 -4.24 0.92 -11.69
N GLY A 92 -3.50 1.83 -11.05
CA GLY A 92 -2.04 1.81 -11.08
C GLY A 92 -1.43 0.81 -10.11
N SER A 93 -2.03 0.64 -8.93
CA SER A 93 -1.46 -0.20 -7.86
C SER A 93 -1.63 -1.69 -8.13
N ILE A 94 -2.74 -2.11 -8.75
CA ILE A 94 -3.03 -3.53 -9.01
C ILE A 94 -2.01 -4.14 -9.98
N PRO A 95 -1.77 -3.60 -11.20
CA PRO A 95 -0.78 -4.15 -12.13
C PRO A 95 0.63 -4.09 -11.56
N LYS A 96 0.98 -2.97 -10.91
CA LYS A 96 2.29 -2.82 -10.24
C LYS A 96 2.51 -3.92 -9.20
N SER A 97 1.49 -4.21 -8.40
CA SER A 97 1.57 -5.26 -7.37
C SER A 97 1.63 -6.65 -8.02
N ALA A 98 0.83 -6.90 -9.05
CA ALA A 98 0.83 -8.16 -9.78
C ALA A 98 2.20 -8.46 -10.41
N VAL A 99 2.82 -7.48 -11.08
CA VAL A 99 4.17 -7.63 -11.66
C VAL A 99 5.20 -7.89 -10.56
N ARG A 100 5.17 -7.10 -9.47
CA ARG A 100 6.12 -7.26 -8.36
C ARG A 100 6.03 -8.64 -7.70
N PHE A 101 4.82 -9.09 -7.38
CA PHE A 101 4.61 -10.40 -6.75
C PHE A 101 4.86 -11.55 -7.72
N GLY A 102 4.49 -11.39 -8.99
CA GLY A 102 4.79 -12.36 -10.05
C GLY A 102 6.30 -12.53 -10.23
N ALA A 103 7.04 -11.43 -10.41
CA ALA A 103 8.50 -11.45 -10.52
C ALA A 103 9.17 -12.03 -9.27
N PHE A 104 8.67 -11.69 -8.08
CA PHE A 104 9.16 -12.25 -6.83
C PHE A 104 8.95 -13.77 -6.74
N GLU A 105 7.78 -14.29 -7.15
CA GLU A 105 7.52 -15.73 -7.11
C GLU A 105 8.34 -16.47 -8.17
N GLU A 106 8.56 -15.89 -9.35
CA GLU A 106 9.46 -16.46 -10.37
C GLU A 106 10.91 -16.50 -9.87
N LEU A 107 11.45 -15.37 -9.37
CA LEU A 107 12.81 -15.31 -8.81
C LEU A 107 13.00 -16.29 -7.64
N LYS A 108 11.96 -16.46 -6.82
CA LYS A 108 11.94 -17.42 -5.73
C LYS A 108 11.99 -18.86 -6.23
N LYS A 109 11.30 -19.22 -7.32
CA LYS A 109 11.39 -20.57 -7.92
C LYS A 109 12.80 -20.88 -8.44
N PHE A 110 13.52 -19.89 -8.98
CA PHE A 110 14.89 -20.07 -9.47
C PHE A 110 15.96 -20.11 -8.37
N THR A 111 15.67 -19.58 -7.19
CA THR A 111 16.65 -19.45 -6.09
C THR A 111 16.29 -20.26 -4.84
N ALA A 112 15.21 -21.05 -4.90
CA ALA A 112 14.82 -21.93 -3.79
C ALA A 112 15.65 -23.21 -3.83
N ASP A 113 16.52 -23.38 -2.83
CA ASP A 113 17.17 -24.66 -2.53
C ASP A 113 16.15 -25.69 -2.00
N GLU A 114 16.49 -26.97 -2.11
CA GLU A 114 15.66 -28.17 -1.83
C GLU A 114 14.96 -28.19 -0.45
N HIS A 115 15.34 -27.31 0.48
CA HIS A 115 14.77 -27.18 1.83
C HIS A 115 13.76 -26.01 2.02
N GLY A 116 13.43 -25.25 0.97
CA GLY A 116 12.42 -24.17 1.05
C GLY A 116 12.82 -22.97 1.93
N GLN A 117 14.08 -22.90 2.36
CA GLN A 117 14.63 -21.80 3.16
C GLN A 117 15.43 -20.84 2.27
N LEU A 118 14.85 -19.69 1.97
CA LEU A 118 15.60 -18.59 1.34
C LEU A 118 16.41 -17.88 2.43
N ASN A 119 17.72 -17.74 2.23
CA ASN A 119 18.56 -16.91 3.10
C ASN A 119 18.03 -15.46 3.08
N ALA A 120 18.12 -14.74 4.21
CA ALA A 120 17.58 -13.37 4.32
C ALA A 120 18.14 -12.43 3.25
N THR A 121 19.42 -12.63 2.91
CA THR A 121 20.13 -11.94 1.83
C THR A 121 19.52 -12.24 0.45
N THR A 122 19.15 -13.49 0.19
CA THR A 122 18.53 -13.91 -1.08
C THR A 122 17.13 -13.32 -1.24
N ARG A 123 16.31 -13.31 -0.18
CA ARG A 123 15.00 -12.65 -0.21
C ARG A 123 15.13 -11.15 -0.48
N LEU A 124 16.15 -10.51 0.09
CA LEU A 124 16.48 -9.11 -0.16
C LEU A 124 16.85 -8.86 -1.62
N LEU A 125 17.72 -9.70 -2.20
CA LEU A 125 18.14 -9.59 -3.60
C LEU A 125 16.98 -9.81 -4.57
N CYS A 126 16.14 -10.82 -4.33
CA CYS A 126 14.93 -11.05 -5.13
C CYS A 126 13.94 -9.89 -4.99
N GLY A 127 13.80 -9.33 -3.78
CA GLY A 127 12.96 -8.17 -3.53
C GLY A 127 13.46 -6.89 -4.23
N LEU A 128 14.77 -6.71 -4.32
CA LEU A 128 15.42 -5.62 -5.08
C LEU A 128 15.29 -5.81 -6.59
N GLY A 129 15.42 -7.04 -7.09
CA GLY A 129 15.27 -7.33 -8.53
C GLY A 129 13.84 -7.26 -9.04
N ALA A 130 12.84 -7.44 -8.16
CA ALA A 130 11.42 -7.40 -8.51
C ALA A 130 10.76 -6.02 -8.32
N GLY A 131 11.47 -5.04 -7.72
CA GLY A 131 10.95 -3.73 -7.33
C GLY A 131 11.37 -2.61 -8.27
#